data_AF-Q73WA5-F1
#
_entry.id   AF-Q73WA5-F1
#
_cell.length_a   1.000
_cell.length_b   1.000
_cell.length_c   1.000
_cell.angle_alpha   90.00
_cell.angle_beta   90.00
_cell.angle_gamma   90.00
#
_symmetry.space_group_name_H-M   'P 1'
#
loop_
_entity.id
_entity.type
_entity.pdbx_description
1 polymer ?
#
loop_
_entity_poly.entity_id
_entity_poly.type
_entity_poly.pdbx_seq_one_letter_code
_entity_poly.pdbx_strand_id
1 'polypeptide(L)'
;MTTDHPDQPRRELPNTLAGHNLVFIYDDDDDDWDDEDFDADHGDCAFCLGREAAHRGESEDQNPYSKTGARPGSTEWYETDYGLWLLGHDVGTKIDPEMS
;
A
#
# COMPACT_ATOMS: atom_id res chain seq x y z
N MET A 1 -3.62 13.23 40.75
CA MET A 1 -2.63 14.32 40.60
C MET A 1 -1.29 13.70 40.35
N THR A 2 -0.92 13.54 39.08
CA THR A 2 0.39 13.04 38.65
C THR A 2 1.14 14.20 38.02
N THR A 3 2.34 14.39 38.53
CA THR A 3 3.27 15.49 38.34
C THR A 3 3.61 15.77 36.88
N ASP A 4 3.35 17.02 36.51
CA ASP A 4 4.09 17.86 35.57
C ASP A 4 5.60 17.53 35.52
N HIS A 5 6.15 17.32 34.32
CA HIS A 5 7.59 17.31 34.08
C HIS A 5 7.85 18.33 32.96
N PRO A 6 8.33 19.54 33.28
CA PRO A 6 8.66 20.54 32.27
C PRO A 6 10.11 20.40 31.80
N ASP A 7 10.36 20.94 30.62
CA ASP A 7 11.66 21.32 30.05
C ASP A 7 12.63 20.20 29.66
N GLN A 8 12.34 19.56 28.51
CA GLN A 8 13.44 19.23 27.59
C GLN A 8 13.66 20.42 26.65
N PRO A 9 14.88 21.00 26.58
CA PRO A 9 15.17 22.05 25.59
C PRO A 9 15.00 21.48 24.19
N ARG A 10 14.18 22.13 23.35
CA ARG A 10 14.05 21.79 21.92
C ARG A 10 15.45 21.73 21.32
N ARG A 11 15.84 20.56 20.81
CA ARG A 11 17.03 20.43 20.00
C ARG A 11 16.83 21.26 18.74
N GLU A 12 17.56 22.36 18.61
CA GLU A 12 17.61 23.14 17.38
C GLU A 12 18.35 22.33 16.32
N LEU A 13 17.59 21.79 15.37
CA LEU A 13 18.16 21.16 14.19
C LEU A 13 18.80 22.25 13.31
N PRO A 14 19.94 21.97 12.67
CA PRO A 14 20.53 22.93 11.75
C PRO A 14 19.55 23.21 10.61
N ASN A 15 19.27 24.48 10.34
CA ASN A 15 18.37 24.91 9.25
C ASN A 15 19.02 24.80 7.86
N THR A 16 20.18 24.14 7.76
CA THR A 16 20.89 23.95 6.50
C THR A 16 21.56 22.58 6.44
N LEU A 17 21.48 21.92 5.29
CA LEU A 17 22.26 20.73 4.97
C LEU A 17 22.93 20.95 3.62
N ALA A 18 24.27 20.86 3.58
CA ALA A 18 25.07 21.04 2.35
C ALA A 18 24.78 22.33 1.56
N GLY A 19 24.47 23.44 2.24
CA GLY A 19 24.18 24.74 1.60
C GLY A 19 22.75 24.91 1.11
N HIS A 20 21.87 23.93 1.33
CA HIS A 20 20.44 24.04 1.09
C HIS A 20 19.71 24.42 2.38
N ASN A 21 18.83 25.42 2.30
CA ASN A 21 17.97 25.81 3.42
C ASN A 21 16.91 24.74 3.65
N LEU A 22 16.85 24.24 4.89
CA LEU A 22 15.82 23.31 5.34
C LEU A 22 14.64 24.13 5.85
N VAL A 23 13.52 24.03 5.14
CA VAL A 23 12.23 24.56 5.58
C VAL A 23 11.49 23.42 6.26
N PHE A 24 11.37 23.50 7.58
CA PHE A 24 10.49 22.61 8.34
C PHE A 24 9.09 23.18 8.26
N ILE A 25 8.26 22.60 7.40
CA ILE A 25 6.83 22.89 7.35
C ILE A 25 6.25 22.25 8.61
N TYR A 26 5.79 23.08 9.53
CA TYR A 26 4.96 22.61 10.64
C TYR A 26 3.57 22.44 10.05
N ASP A 27 3.24 21.22 9.62
CA ASP A 27 1.86 20.81 9.33
C ASP A 27 1.11 20.79 10.67
N ASP A 28 0.61 21.97 11.04
CA ASP A 28 -0.45 22.21 12.03
C ASP A 28 -1.67 22.72 11.25
N ASP A 29 -2.07 21.94 10.25
CA ASP A 29 -3.39 22.03 9.64
C ASP A 29 -3.96 20.61 9.70
N ASP A 30 -4.74 20.38 10.75
CA ASP A 30 -5.79 19.36 10.86
C ASP A 30 -6.84 19.60 9.75
N ASP A 31 -6.45 19.53 8.49
CA ASP A 31 -7.40 19.35 7.41
C ASP A 31 -7.67 17.85 7.35
N ASP A 32 -8.80 17.47 7.96
CA ASP A 32 -9.54 16.22 7.75
C ASP A 32 -9.43 15.83 6.27
N TRP A 33 -8.48 14.96 5.96
CA TRP A 33 -8.63 14.07 4.83
C TRP A 33 -9.75 13.13 5.26
N ASP A 34 -10.99 13.56 5.04
CA ASP A 34 -12.17 12.71 5.04
C ASP A 34 -11.84 11.56 4.07
N ASP A 35 -11.27 10.49 4.61
CA ASP A 35 -10.87 9.24 3.98
C ASP A 35 -12.12 8.44 3.55
N GLU A 36 -13.24 9.13 3.30
CA GLU A 36 -14.55 8.59 2.95
C GLU A 36 -14.59 7.98 1.54
N ASP A 37 -13.51 8.10 0.77
CA ASP A 37 -13.32 7.41 -0.53
C ASP A 37 -12.44 6.16 -0.43
N PHE A 38 -11.89 5.81 0.75
CA PHE A 38 -11.19 4.52 0.93
C PHE A 38 -12.16 3.32 0.92
N ASP A 39 -13.46 3.58 1.13
CA ASP A 39 -14.56 2.61 1.06
C ASP A 39 -15.25 2.58 -0.31
N ALA A 40 -14.60 3.11 -1.36
CA ALA A 40 -15.05 2.90 -2.74
C ALA A 40 -14.92 1.41 -3.09
N ASP A 41 -15.98 0.64 -2.78
CA ASP A 41 -16.24 -0.76 -3.09
C ASP A 41 -15.25 -1.33 -4.12
N HIS A 42 -14.06 -1.73 -3.63
CA HIS A 42 -12.98 -2.29 -4.45
C HIS A 42 -13.31 -3.72 -4.91
N GLY A 43 -14.59 -4.09 -4.95
CA GLY A 43 -15.09 -5.36 -5.47
C GLY A 43 -14.66 -5.63 -6.92
N ASP A 44 -14.28 -4.59 -7.66
CA ASP A 44 -13.79 -4.69 -9.05
C ASP A 44 -12.25 -4.63 -9.17
N CYS A 45 -11.49 -4.49 -8.08
CA CYS A 45 -10.04 -4.43 -8.13
C CYS A 45 -9.45 -5.84 -8.35
N ALA A 46 -9.04 -6.14 -9.59
CA ALA A 46 -8.49 -7.45 -9.98
C ALA A 46 -7.33 -7.90 -9.08
N PHE A 47 -6.41 -6.99 -8.75
CA PHE A 47 -5.31 -7.26 -7.82
C PHE A 47 -5.81 -7.63 -6.42
N CYS A 48 -6.78 -6.89 -5.89
CA CYS A 48 -7.32 -7.07 -4.56
C CYS A 48 -8.00 -8.44 -4.45
N LEU A 49 -8.83 -8.79 -5.45
CA LEU A 49 -9.46 -10.10 -5.58
C LEU A 49 -8.44 -11.24 -5.66
N GLY A 50 -7.34 -11.04 -6.39
CA GLY A 50 -6.25 -12.02 -6.47
C GLY A 50 -5.58 -12.29 -5.13
N ARG A 51 -5.31 -11.22 -4.38
CA ARG A 51 -4.72 -11.32 -3.04
C ARG A 51 -5.66 -12.02 -2.06
N GLU A 52 -6.95 -11.70 -2.08
CA GLU A 52 -7.95 -12.38 -1.26
C GLU A 52 -8.10 -13.86 -1.62
N ALA A 53 -8.11 -14.17 -2.92
CA ALA A 53 -8.13 -15.55 -3.40
C ALA A 53 -6.93 -16.35 -2.86
N ALA A 54 -5.73 -15.78 -2.88
CA ALA A 54 -4.55 -16.39 -2.28
C ALA A 54 -4.71 -16.62 -0.77
N HIS A 55 -5.22 -15.64 -0.01
CA HIS A 55 -5.49 -15.81 1.43
C HIS A 55 -6.56 -16.88 1.71
N ARG A 56 -7.50 -17.11 0.78
CA ARG A 56 -8.47 -18.21 0.86
C ARG A 56 -7.89 -19.57 0.44
N GLY A 57 -6.66 -19.62 -0.05
CA GLY A 57 -6.02 -20.85 -0.55
C GLY A 57 -6.54 -21.29 -1.92
N GLU A 58 -7.15 -20.38 -2.68
CA GLU A 58 -7.59 -20.65 -4.06
C GLU A 58 -6.36 -20.78 -4.99
N SER A 59 -6.47 -21.57 -6.05
CA SER A 59 -5.39 -21.70 -7.03
C SER A 59 -5.44 -20.61 -8.10
N GLU A 60 -4.33 -20.40 -8.81
CA GLU A 60 -4.28 -19.46 -9.95
C GLU A 60 -5.29 -19.80 -11.06
N ASP A 61 -5.69 -21.06 -11.20
CA ASP A 61 -6.69 -21.52 -12.18
C ASP A 61 -8.11 -21.01 -11.85
N GLN A 62 -8.33 -20.48 -10.65
CA GLN A 62 -9.60 -19.86 -10.25
C GLN A 62 -9.69 -18.37 -10.62
N ASN A 63 -8.69 -17.83 -11.31
CA ASN A 63 -8.73 -16.47 -11.85
C ASN A 63 -9.97 -16.29 -12.75
N PRO A 64 -10.89 -15.34 -12.45
CA PRO A 64 -12.13 -15.18 -13.20
C PRO A 64 -11.93 -14.48 -14.56
N TYR A 65 -10.77 -13.87 -14.79
CA TYR A 65 -10.49 -13.10 -16.00
C TYR A 65 -9.99 -13.98 -17.14
N SER A 66 -10.32 -13.57 -18.37
CA SER A 66 -9.85 -14.28 -19.56
C SER A 66 -8.33 -14.19 -19.69
N LYS A 67 -7.69 -15.33 -20.01
CA LYS A 67 -6.25 -15.36 -20.29
C LYS A 67 -5.89 -14.38 -21.40
N THR A 68 -4.81 -13.65 -21.20
CA THR A 68 -4.28 -12.70 -22.19
C THR A 68 -3.20 -13.34 -23.07
N GLY A 69 -3.07 -12.85 -24.31
CA GLY A 69 -1.93 -13.15 -25.18
C GLY A 69 -0.68 -12.31 -24.88
N ALA A 70 -0.80 -11.29 -24.01
CA ALA A 70 0.32 -10.45 -23.59
C ALA A 70 1.39 -11.29 -22.89
N ARG A 71 2.66 -10.93 -23.11
CA ARG A 71 3.80 -11.62 -22.49
C ARG A 71 3.77 -11.42 -20.96
N PRO A 72 3.84 -12.48 -20.14
CA PRO A 72 3.90 -12.34 -18.68
C PRO A 72 4.98 -11.37 -18.22
N GLY A 73 4.61 -10.43 -17.33
CA GLY A 73 5.49 -9.40 -16.79
C GLY A 73 5.79 -8.21 -17.73
N SER A 74 5.17 -8.12 -18.91
CA SER A 74 5.21 -6.89 -19.73
C SER A 74 4.25 -5.82 -19.18
N THR A 75 4.44 -4.57 -19.58
CA THR A 75 3.49 -3.49 -19.26
C THR A 75 2.07 -3.84 -19.71
N GLU A 76 1.91 -4.31 -20.95
CA GLU A 76 0.62 -4.75 -21.50
C GLU A 76 -0.02 -5.87 -20.66
N TRP A 77 0.78 -6.76 -20.08
CA TRP A 77 0.26 -7.80 -19.19
C TRP A 77 -0.26 -7.23 -17.87
N TYR A 78 0.43 -6.26 -17.28
CA TYR A 78 -0.01 -5.55 -16.08
C TYR A 78 -1.19 -4.59 -16.32
N GLU A 79 -1.50 -4.26 -17.58
CA GLU A 79 -2.70 -3.53 -17.96
C GLU A 79 -3.95 -4.44 -18.03
N THR A 80 -3.78 -5.76 -17.93
CA THR A 80 -4.89 -6.71 -17.92
C THR A 80 -5.32 -7.09 -16.52
N ASP A 81 -6.62 -7.24 -16.30
CA ASP A 81 -7.16 -7.77 -15.03
C ASP A 81 -6.64 -9.18 -14.73
N TYR A 82 -6.42 -10.00 -15.76
CA TYR A 82 -5.80 -11.32 -15.61
C TYR A 82 -4.41 -11.23 -14.98
N GLY A 83 -3.56 -10.33 -15.49
CA GLY A 83 -2.22 -10.13 -14.97
C GLY A 83 -2.21 -9.48 -13.58
N LEU A 84 -3.09 -8.50 -13.35
CA LEU A 84 -3.24 -7.86 -12.04
C LEU A 84 -3.71 -8.83 -10.96
N TRP A 85 -4.69 -9.69 -11.28
CA TRP A 85 -5.15 -10.72 -10.35
C TRP A 85 -4.05 -11.72 -10.00
N LEU A 86 -3.28 -12.20 -11.00
CA LEU A 86 -2.16 -13.12 -10.73
C LEU A 86 -1.08 -12.48 -9.87
N LEU A 87 -0.79 -11.19 -10.09
CA LEU A 87 0.15 -10.45 -9.25
C LEU A 87 -0.36 -10.34 -7.80
N GLY A 88 -1.64 -10.04 -7.62
CA GLY A 88 -2.26 -10.00 -6.29
C GLY A 88 -2.17 -11.36 -5.58
N HIS A 89 -2.44 -12.43 -6.32
CA HIS A 89 -2.38 -13.80 -5.82
C HIS A 89 -0.96 -14.20 -5.38
N ASP A 90 0.05 -13.93 -6.21
CA ASP A 90 1.47 -14.16 -5.89
C ASP A 90 1.93 -13.35 -4.66
N VAL A 91 1.40 -12.14 -4.46
CA VAL A 91 1.67 -11.36 -3.25
C VAL A 91 0.99 -11.97 -2.02
N GLY A 92 -0.29 -12.35 -2.13
CA GLY A 92 -1.04 -12.94 -1.01
C GLY A 92 -0.47 -14.28 -0.53
N THR A 93 0.07 -15.09 -1.42
CA THR A 93 0.71 -16.37 -1.05
C THR A 93 2.03 -16.20 -0.30
N LYS A 94 2.73 -15.07 -0.45
CA LYS A 94 4.02 -14.79 0.20
C LYS A 94 3.89 -14.22 1.61
N ILE A 95 2.70 -13.76 2.01
CA ILE A 95 2.46 -13.07 3.28
C ILE A 95 1.94 -14.04 4.36
N ASP A 96 2.18 -15.35 4.23
CA ASP A 96 1.93 -16.32 5.30
C ASP A 96 3.23 -16.73 6.02
N PRO A 97 3.63 -16.02 7.11
CA PRO A 97 4.82 -16.36 7.88
C PRO A 97 4.63 -17.52 8.87
N GLU A 98 3.44 -18.15 8.97
CA GLU A 98 3.17 -19.18 9.99
C GLU A 98 2.72 -20.55 9.43
N MET A 99 3.16 -20.92 8.22
CA MET A 99 3.04 -22.31 7.72
C MET A 99 4.35 -22.88 7.15
N SER A 100 5.38 -23.01 8.00
CA SER A 100 6.53 -23.91 7.76
C SER A 100 6.96 -24.61 9.05
#